data_AF-A0A7J3TAD3-F1
#
_entry.id   AF-A0A7J3TAD3-F1
#
_cell.length_a   1.000
_cell.length_b   1.000
_cell.length_c   1.000
_cell.angle_alpha   90.00
_cell.angle_beta   90.00
_cell.angle_gamma   90.00
#
_symmetry.space_group_name_H-M   'P 1'
#
loop_
_entity.id
_entity.type
_entity.pdbx_description
1 polymer ?
#
loop_
_entity_poly.entity_id
_entity_poly.type
_entity_poly.pdbx_seq_one_letter_code
_entity_poly.pdbx_strand_id
1 'polypeptide(L)'
;MKHITINFLSNNGDFERLKRGGNIKGSNTKNSDFSHQFDNPILSGEDLLDSVMDYDKIFSVVKKSVKAALGKERSGLGLALSNLPVTLGAFWQVGGNYIVMNEVLVKAMSRITRNPREFNSFVYTILTHEYLHSVGYIDEFQARQMTAFVAKHTFGSDHPAVIMSTGDIWKQYPELLSMQGGDGSVLKIISRFDTDSTSYIA
;
A
#
# COMPACT_ATOMS: atom_id res chain seq x y z
N MET A 1 -16.52 16.88 7.63
CA MET A 1 -16.02 15.82 6.71
C MET A 1 -14.71 15.32 7.30
N LYS A 2 -14.63 14.07 7.78
CA LYS A 2 -13.39 13.56 8.40
C LYS A 2 -12.44 13.13 7.27
N HIS A 3 -11.45 13.97 6.98
CA HIS A 3 -10.33 13.58 6.13
C HIS A 3 -9.34 12.84 7.02
N ILE A 4 -9.05 11.58 6.71
CA ILE A 4 -7.88 10.92 7.28
C ILE A 4 -6.71 11.30 6.38
N THR A 5 -5.82 12.12 6.91
CA THR A 5 -4.57 12.46 6.25
C THR A 5 -3.61 11.30 6.42
N ILE A 6 -3.37 10.57 5.34
CA ILE A 6 -2.52 9.39 5.36
C ILE A 6 -1.07 9.85 5.22
N ASN A 7 -0.43 10.10 6.36
CA ASN A 7 1.02 10.22 6.45
C ASN A 7 1.62 8.80 6.38
N PHE A 8 1.56 8.20 5.20
CA PHE A 8 2.15 6.89 4.91
C PHE A 8 3.68 6.90 5.17
N LEU A 9 4.30 8.09 5.26
CA LEU A 9 5.69 8.33 4.89
C LEU A 9 6.53 9.12 5.90
N SER A 10 6.12 9.28 7.15
CA SER A 10 6.98 9.91 8.16
C SER A 10 7.11 9.01 9.38
N ASN A 11 8.31 8.49 9.59
CA ASN A 11 8.65 7.63 10.72
C ASN A 11 9.51 8.43 11.71
N ASN A 12 8.86 9.31 12.49
CA ASN A 12 9.53 10.14 13.49
C ASN A 12 9.35 9.63 14.94
N GLY A 13 9.12 8.33 15.17
CA GLY A 13 9.14 7.84 16.56
C GLY A 13 8.91 6.36 16.85
N ASP A 14 8.30 5.58 15.94
CA ASP A 14 7.70 4.31 16.38
C ASP A 14 8.62 3.09 16.29
N PHE A 15 9.70 3.14 15.50
CA PHE A 15 10.59 1.99 15.31
C PHE A 15 11.57 1.77 16.47
N GLU A 16 11.98 2.81 17.20
CA GLU A 16 12.86 2.67 18.37
C GLU A 16 12.15 2.03 19.58
N ARG A 17 10.81 2.05 19.58
CA ARG A 17 10.00 1.37 20.60
C ARG A 17 9.96 -0.15 20.42
N LEU A 18 10.30 -0.65 19.23
CA LEU A 18 10.39 -2.08 18.94
C LEU A 18 11.71 -2.73 19.40
N LYS A 19 12.75 -1.94 19.71
CA LYS A 19 14.02 -2.45 20.25
C LYS A 19 14.03 -2.58 21.77
N ARG A 20 13.12 -1.90 22.48
CA ARG A 20 13.01 -1.99 23.95
C ARG A 20 11.79 -2.82 24.30
N GLY A 21 12.00 -4.11 24.57
CA GLY A 21 10.96 -5.04 25.00
C GLY A 21 10.11 -4.48 26.13
N GLY A 22 8.90 -4.05 25.79
CA GLY A 22 7.87 -3.63 26.72
C GLY A 22 6.98 -4.81 27.08
N ASN A 23 7.16 -5.32 28.29
CA ASN A 23 6.36 -6.40 28.89
C ASN A 23 4.89 -5.96 29.02
N ILE A 24 3.99 -6.50 28.18
CA ILE A 24 2.54 -6.31 28.32
C ILE A 24 1.97 -7.55 29.01
N LYS A 25 1.70 -7.43 30.31
CA LYS A 25 0.95 -8.44 31.07
C LYS A 25 -0.50 -8.45 30.62
N GLY A 26 -0.96 -9.63 30.20
CA GLY A 26 -2.32 -10.13 30.44
C GLY A 26 -3.44 -9.64 29.52
N SER A 27 -3.69 -10.38 28.44
CA SER A 27 -5.05 -10.84 28.14
C SER A 27 -4.98 -12.15 27.35
N ASN A 28 -5.80 -13.10 27.78
CA ASN A 28 -5.76 -14.50 27.39
C ASN A 28 -6.55 -14.69 26.10
N THR A 29 -5.89 -14.72 24.95
CA THR A 29 -6.43 -15.29 23.71
C THR A 29 -5.33 -16.11 23.05
N LYS A 30 -5.65 -17.38 22.79
CA LYS A 30 -4.77 -18.43 22.24
C LYS A 30 -3.77 -17.88 21.21
N ASN A 31 -2.50 -17.85 21.58
CA ASN A 31 -1.37 -17.71 20.66
C ASN A 31 -1.37 -18.94 19.75
N SER A 32 -1.89 -18.81 18.53
CA SER A 32 -1.43 -19.63 17.43
C SER A 32 -0.08 -19.09 17.00
N ASP A 33 0.93 -19.94 17.10
CA ASP A 33 2.33 -19.63 16.82
C ASP A 33 2.51 -19.25 15.33
N PHE A 34 2.52 -17.95 15.03
CA PHE A 34 2.68 -17.37 13.67
C PHE A 34 4.15 -17.28 13.24
N SER A 35 5.02 -18.18 13.69
CA SER A 35 6.47 -18.06 13.46
C SER A 35 7.02 -19.00 12.38
N HIS A 36 6.27 -20.01 11.92
CA HIS A 36 6.82 -21.10 11.11
C HIS A 36 6.19 -21.34 9.72
N GLN A 37 5.38 -20.43 9.18
CA GLN A 37 4.66 -20.65 7.91
C GLN A 37 4.97 -19.63 6.79
N PHE A 38 6.11 -18.92 6.85
CA PHE A 38 6.28 -17.63 6.14
C PHE A 38 7.38 -17.56 5.08
N ASP A 39 8.00 -18.67 4.71
CA ASP A 39 9.16 -18.60 3.80
C ASP A 39 8.81 -18.86 2.32
N ASN A 40 7.54 -19.12 1.99
CA ASN A 40 7.12 -19.37 0.60
C ASN A 40 5.98 -18.43 0.16
N PRO A 41 6.17 -17.65 -0.91
CA PRO A 41 5.10 -16.89 -1.57
C PRO A 41 3.90 -17.77 -1.93
N ILE A 42 2.68 -17.38 -1.51
CA ILE A 42 1.45 -18.11 -1.85
C ILE A 42 1.06 -17.91 -3.32
N LEU A 43 1.39 -16.75 -3.91
CA LEU A 43 1.18 -16.52 -5.33
C LEU A 43 2.39 -17.07 -6.09
N SER A 44 2.19 -18.19 -6.78
CA SER A 44 3.20 -18.78 -7.67
C SER A 44 3.50 -17.85 -8.84
N GLY A 45 4.56 -17.08 -8.74
CA GLY A 45 5.06 -16.25 -9.82
C GLY A 45 6.28 -15.48 -9.35
N GLU A 46 7.48 -15.99 -9.67
CA GLU A 46 8.76 -15.35 -9.35
C GLU A 46 8.94 -13.97 -10.05
N ASP A 47 7.95 -13.52 -10.85
CA ASP A 47 7.97 -12.29 -11.65
C ASP A 47 6.79 -11.31 -11.37
N LEU A 48 6.08 -11.44 -10.24
CA LEU A 48 4.99 -10.52 -9.92
C LEU A 48 5.53 -9.10 -9.68
N LEU A 49 4.98 -8.13 -10.42
CA LEU A 49 5.42 -6.73 -10.48
C LEU A 49 6.67 -6.47 -11.33
N ASP A 50 7.26 -7.46 -12.01
CA ASP A 50 8.55 -7.28 -12.71
C ASP A 50 8.47 -6.65 -14.09
N SER A 51 7.32 -6.81 -14.74
CA SER A 51 7.05 -6.25 -16.06
C SER A 51 6.36 -4.90 -15.95
N VAL A 52 6.34 -4.13 -17.03
CA VAL A 52 5.55 -2.88 -17.08
C VAL A 52 4.07 -3.23 -16.92
N MET A 53 3.42 -2.63 -15.92
CA MET A 53 2.02 -2.86 -15.57
C MET A 53 1.25 -1.55 -15.50
N ASP A 54 -0.04 -1.61 -15.79
CA ASP A 54 -0.96 -0.52 -15.50
C ASP A 54 -1.49 -0.63 -14.05
N TYR A 55 -2.17 0.42 -13.59
CA TYR A 55 -2.72 0.46 -12.23
C TYR A 55 -3.74 -0.65 -11.97
N ASP A 56 -4.50 -1.07 -12.97
CA ASP A 56 -5.53 -2.10 -12.85
C ASP A 56 -4.91 -3.48 -12.58
N LYS A 57 -3.87 -3.84 -13.34
CA LYS A 57 -3.12 -5.08 -13.11
C LYS A 57 -2.43 -5.08 -11.75
N ILE A 58 -1.83 -3.96 -11.33
CA ILE A 58 -1.22 -3.85 -9.99
C ILE A 58 -2.28 -4.02 -8.92
N PHE A 59 -3.46 -3.41 -9.10
CA PHE A 59 -4.57 -3.55 -8.16
C PHE A 59 -5.14 -4.98 -8.10
N SER A 60 -5.16 -5.71 -9.22
CA SER A 60 -5.47 -7.16 -9.21
C SER A 60 -4.53 -7.93 -8.29
N VAL A 61 -3.22 -7.63 -8.33
CA VAL A 61 -2.23 -8.22 -7.41
C VAL A 61 -2.55 -7.84 -5.96
N VAL A 62 -2.85 -6.57 -5.67
CA VAL A 62 -3.26 -6.11 -4.33
C VAL A 62 -4.44 -6.91 -3.79
N LYS A 63 -5.52 -7.05 -4.57
CA LYS A 63 -6.72 -7.80 -4.13
C LYS A 63 -6.37 -9.26 -3.85
N LYS A 64 -5.61 -9.91 -4.73
CA LYS A 64 -5.17 -11.30 -4.56
C LYS A 64 -4.29 -11.48 -3.33
N SER A 65 -3.34 -10.57 -3.09
CA SER A 65 -2.48 -10.56 -1.91
C SER A 65 -3.29 -10.45 -0.61
N VAL A 66 -4.21 -9.48 -0.53
CA VAL A 66 -5.03 -9.27 0.67
C VAL A 66 -5.99 -10.44 0.90
N LYS A 67 -6.59 -10.98 -0.17
CA LYS A 67 -7.43 -12.18 -0.07
C LYS A 67 -6.64 -13.39 0.43
N ALA A 68 -5.46 -13.64 -0.12
CA ALA A 68 -4.61 -14.76 0.30
C ALA A 68 -4.14 -14.63 1.76
N ALA A 69 -3.70 -13.43 2.15
CA ALA A 69 -3.15 -13.19 3.48
C ALA A 69 -4.23 -13.08 4.59
N LEU A 70 -5.38 -12.48 4.28
CA LEU A 70 -6.37 -12.05 5.29
C LEU A 70 -7.78 -12.61 5.07
N GLY A 71 -8.04 -13.30 3.94
CA GLY A 71 -9.37 -13.79 3.58
C GLY A 71 -10.41 -12.69 3.32
N LYS A 72 -9.96 -11.44 3.10
CA LYS A 72 -10.83 -10.27 2.90
C LYS A 72 -10.81 -9.81 1.45
N GLU A 73 -11.96 -9.37 0.96
CA GLU A 73 -12.09 -8.79 -0.37
C GLU A 73 -13.19 -7.72 -0.42
N ARG A 74 -13.04 -6.78 -1.36
CA ARG A 74 -14.03 -5.75 -1.72
C ARG A 74 -13.88 -5.43 -3.22
N SER A 75 -15.01 -5.19 -3.86
CA SER A 75 -15.11 -4.73 -5.25
C SER A 75 -15.70 -3.33 -5.34
N GLY A 76 -15.66 -2.75 -6.54
CA GLY A 76 -16.31 -1.49 -6.86
C GLY A 76 -15.48 -0.27 -6.47
N LEU A 77 -14.15 -0.42 -6.51
CA LEU A 77 -13.23 0.68 -6.24
C LEU A 77 -12.78 1.34 -7.54
N GLY A 78 -12.72 2.66 -7.54
CA GLY A 78 -12.12 3.49 -8.57
C GLY A 78 -10.79 4.07 -8.11
N LEU A 79 -9.99 4.53 -9.07
CA LEU A 79 -8.74 5.24 -8.82
C LEU A 79 -8.82 6.64 -9.44
N ALA A 80 -8.35 7.63 -8.70
CA ALA A 80 -8.09 8.96 -9.20
C ALA A 80 -6.68 9.40 -8.83
N LEU A 81 -6.09 10.25 -9.66
CA LEU A 81 -4.82 10.93 -9.40
C LEU A 81 -5.10 12.40 -9.12
N SER A 82 -4.42 12.97 -8.13
CA SER A 82 -4.51 14.40 -7.85
C SER A 82 -3.15 15.00 -7.53
N ASN A 83 -2.95 16.27 -7.88
CA ASN A 83 -1.71 17.01 -7.62
C ASN A 83 -1.63 17.42 -6.14
N LEU A 84 -1.36 16.48 -5.24
CA LEU A 84 -1.38 16.74 -3.79
C LEU A 84 -0.04 17.31 -3.29
N PRO A 85 -0.01 17.91 -2.08
CA PRO A 85 1.24 18.25 -1.42
C PRO A 85 2.16 17.02 -1.33
N VAL A 86 3.48 17.22 -1.49
CA VAL A 86 4.45 16.11 -1.46
C VAL A 86 4.43 15.31 -0.17
N THR A 87 3.97 15.91 0.93
CA THR A 87 3.81 15.22 2.22
C THR A 87 2.73 14.13 2.22
N LEU A 88 1.89 14.06 1.18
CA LEU A 88 0.77 13.12 1.09
C LEU A 88 0.99 12.09 -0.02
N GLY A 89 1.07 10.80 0.34
CA GLY A 89 1.20 9.68 -0.61
C GLY A 89 -0.09 9.43 -1.42
N ALA A 90 -1.19 9.37 -0.69
CA ALA A 90 -2.55 9.22 -1.17
C ALA A 90 -3.48 9.71 -0.06
N PHE A 91 -4.77 9.87 -0.37
CA PHE A 91 -5.79 9.86 0.66
C PHE A 91 -7.00 9.06 0.20
N TRP A 92 -7.58 8.35 1.14
CA TRP A 92 -8.89 7.75 1.00
C TRP A 92 -9.93 8.60 1.73
N GLN A 93 -11.04 8.91 1.06
CA GLN A 93 -12.21 9.41 1.77
C GLN A 93 -12.89 8.21 2.44
N VAL A 94 -12.85 8.15 3.77
CA VAL A 94 -13.53 7.09 4.55
C VAL A 94 -14.98 6.96 4.08
N GLY A 95 -15.35 5.75 3.63
CA GLY A 95 -16.69 5.45 3.11
C GLY A 95 -16.91 5.74 1.61
N GLY A 96 -15.91 6.23 0.89
CA GLY A 96 -15.98 6.43 -0.56
C GLY A 96 -15.78 5.16 -1.37
N ASN A 97 -15.79 5.31 -2.70
CA ASN A 97 -15.43 4.27 -3.67
C ASN A 97 -14.18 4.63 -4.48
N TYR A 98 -13.46 5.70 -4.13
CA TYR A 98 -12.29 6.16 -4.90
C TYR A 98 -11.04 6.24 -4.02
N ILE A 99 -9.98 5.57 -4.48
CA ILE A 99 -8.63 5.80 -4.01
C ILE A 99 -8.09 7.03 -4.73
N VAL A 100 -7.61 8.04 -4.00
CA VAL A 100 -6.98 9.23 -4.59
C VAL A 100 -5.48 9.20 -4.32
N MET A 101 -4.68 8.96 -5.35
CA MET A 101 -3.23 8.86 -5.26
C MET A 101 -2.56 10.18 -5.69
N ASN A 102 -1.44 10.53 -5.06
CA ASN A 102 -0.72 11.75 -5.39
C ASN A 102 0.01 11.62 -6.74
N GLU A 103 -0.49 12.31 -7.76
CA GLU A 103 0.07 12.32 -9.10
C GLU A 103 1.51 12.83 -9.12
N VAL A 104 1.85 13.80 -8.27
CA VAL A 104 3.20 14.36 -8.17
C VAL A 104 4.18 13.26 -7.78
N LEU A 105 3.84 12.48 -6.75
CA LEU A 105 4.70 11.41 -6.25
C LEU A 105 4.79 10.23 -7.21
N VAL A 106 3.69 9.88 -7.87
CA VAL A 106 3.72 8.81 -8.88
C VAL A 106 4.60 9.20 -10.06
N LYS A 107 4.47 10.43 -10.59
CA LYS A 107 5.32 10.96 -11.65
C LYS A 107 6.79 11.08 -11.24
N ALA A 108 7.04 11.34 -9.96
CA ALA A 108 8.37 11.38 -9.40
C ALA A 108 9.01 10.00 -9.39
N MET A 109 8.30 9.03 -8.78
CA MET A 109 8.75 7.66 -8.68
C MET A 109 8.98 7.07 -10.06
N SER A 110 8.12 7.33 -11.04
CA SER A 110 8.34 6.84 -12.42
C SER A 110 9.64 7.35 -13.07
N ARG A 111 10.25 8.42 -12.54
CA ARG A 111 11.53 8.96 -13.02
C ARG A 111 12.72 8.48 -12.20
N ILE A 112 12.52 8.21 -10.91
CA ILE A 112 13.61 7.87 -9.96
C ILE A 112 13.85 6.35 -9.92
N THR A 113 12.79 5.54 -10.03
CA THR A 113 12.91 4.09 -9.97
C THR A 113 13.67 3.53 -11.16
N ARG A 114 14.48 2.50 -10.92
CA ARG A 114 15.44 1.96 -11.88
C ARG A 114 14.84 0.96 -12.84
N ASN A 115 13.75 0.31 -12.44
CA ASN A 115 13.11 -0.77 -13.19
C ASN A 115 11.60 -0.85 -12.86
N PRO A 116 10.82 -1.60 -13.66
CA PRO A 116 9.39 -1.74 -13.43
C PRO A 116 9.05 -2.35 -12.07
N ARG A 117 9.84 -3.32 -11.57
CA ARG A 117 9.66 -3.94 -10.24
C ARG A 117 9.59 -2.90 -9.14
N GLU A 118 10.51 -1.95 -9.13
CA GLU A 118 10.59 -0.91 -8.11
C GLU A 118 9.40 0.06 -8.20
N PHE A 119 9.05 0.53 -9.41
CA PHE A 119 7.90 1.41 -9.62
C PHE A 119 6.57 0.72 -9.23
N ASN A 120 6.37 -0.49 -9.70
CA ASN A 120 5.17 -1.27 -9.41
C ASN A 120 5.06 -1.60 -7.92
N SER A 121 6.18 -1.85 -7.24
CA SER A 121 6.22 -2.04 -5.79
C SER A 121 5.77 -0.81 -5.02
N PHE A 122 6.16 0.39 -5.47
CA PHE A 122 5.71 1.64 -4.89
C PHE A 122 4.18 1.80 -5.02
N VAL A 123 3.66 1.62 -6.23
CA VAL A 123 2.22 1.70 -6.50
C VAL A 123 1.45 0.63 -5.71
N TYR A 124 1.93 -0.61 -5.71
CA TYR A 124 1.36 -1.72 -4.97
C TYR A 124 1.25 -1.40 -3.47
N THR A 125 2.30 -0.83 -2.90
CA THR A 125 2.37 -0.51 -1.48
C THR A 125 1.30 0.51 -1.09
N ILE A 126 1.17 1.59 -1.86
CA ILE A 126 0.12 2.60 -1.63
C ILE A 126 -1.27 1.98 -1.79
N LEU A 127 -1.52 1.27 -2.89
CA LEU A 127 -2.83 0.68 -3.16
C LEU A 127 -3.22 -0.37 -2.10
N THR A 128 -2.26 -1.13 -1.58
CA THR A 128 -2.50 -2.10 -0.51
C THR A 128 -2.96 -1.41 0.77
N HIS A 129 -2.31 -0.31 1.16
CA HIS A 129 -2.69 0.48 2.34
C HIS A 129 -4.12 1.01 2.22
N GLU A 130 -4.45 1.65 1.09
CA GLU A 130 -5.79 2.20 0.86
C GLU A 130 -6.85 1.11 0.73
N TYR A 131 -6.50 -0.03 0.13
CA TYR A 131 -7.41 -1.16 0.04
C TYR A 131 -7.68 -1.79 1.41
N LEU A 132 -6.68 -1.87 2.30
CA LEU A 132 -6.85 -2.34 3.68
C LEU A 132 -7.85 -1.46 4.46
N HIS A 133 -7.74 -0.14 4.30
CA HIS A 133 -8.75 0.80 4.81
C HIS A 133 -10.15 0.47 4.28
N SER A 134 -10.24 0.19 2.97
CA SER A 134 -11.51 -0.14 2.31
C SER A 134 -12.18 -1.44 2.80
N VAL A 135 -11.40 -2.40 3.32
CA VAL A 135 -11.88 -3.69 3.86
C VAL A 135 -11.97 -3.71 5.40
N GLY A 136 -11.77 -2.57 6.05
CA GLY A 136 -12.09 -2.35 7.46
C GLY A 136 -10.92 -2.09 8.42
N TYR A 137 -9.68 -1.96 7.94
CA TYR A 137 -8.53 -1.60 8.78
C TYR A 137 -8.41 -0.08 8.90
N ILE A 138 -9.27 0.56 9.71
CA ILE A 138 -9.41 2.03 9.77
C ILE A 138 -8.27 2.74 10.51
N ASP A 139 -7.62 2.06 11.44
CA ASP A 139 -6.50 2.63 12.20
C ASP A 139 -5.24 2.68 11.34
N GLU A 140 -4.60 3.84 11.22
CA GLU A 140 -3.42 4.04 10.36
C GLU A 140 -2.23 3.17 10.76
N PHE A 141 -2.02 2.97 12.07
CA PHE A 141 -0.93 2.15 12.55
C PHE A 141 -1.18 0.68 12.19
N GLN A 142 -2.39 0.20 12.41
CA GLN A 142 -2.81 -1.13 12.00
C GLN A 142 -2.72 -1.31 10.48
N ALA A 143 -3.24 -0.38 9.68
CA ALA A 143 -3.18 -0.43 8.22
C ALA A 143 -1.73 -0.52 7.72
N ARG A 144 -0.80 0.24 8.33
CA ARG A 144 0.63 0.17 8.00
C ARG A 144 1.23 -1.20 8.34
N GLN A 145 0.96 -1.73 9.54
CA GLN A 145 1.42 -3.06 9.94
C GLN A 145 0.88 -4.15 9.00
N MET A 146 -0.40 -4.06 8.63
CA MET A 146 -1.03 -5.02 7.75
C MET A 146 -0.51 -4.89 6.31
N THR A 147 -0.20 -3.69 5.84
CA THR A 147 0.44 -3.48 4.52
C THR A 147 1.78 -4.22 4.45
N ALA A 148 2.63 -4.04 5.47
CA ALA A 148 3.91 -4.73 5.55
C ALA A 148 3.74 -6.25 5.67
N PHE A 149 2.78 -6.71 6.47
CA PHE A 149 2.46 -8.13 6.61
C PHE A 149 2.02 -8.75 5.27
N VAL A 150 1.07 -8.12 4.56
CA VAL A 150 0.56 -8.59 3.27
C VAL A 150 1.66 -8.61 2.21
N ALA A 151 2.49 -7.56 2.15
CA ALA A 151 3.62 -7.49 1.22
C ALA A 151 4.62 -8.62 1.50
N LYS A 152 5.01 -8.82 2.76
CA LYS A 152 5.96 -9.88 3.15
C LYS A 152 5.40 -11.27 2.87
N HIS A 153 4.13 -11.50 3.20
CA HIS A 153 3.44 -12.75 2.93
C HIS A 153 3.32 -13.05 1.43
N THR A 154 3.23 -12.01 0.60
CA THR A 154 3.11 -12.15 -0.86
C THR A 154 4.46 -12.39 -1.53
N PHE A 155 5.50 -11.62 -1.18
CA PHE A 155 6.73 -11.55 -1.98
C PHE A 155 8.00 -12.03 -1.26
N GLY A 156 7.92 -12.31 0.04
CA GLY A 156 9.11 -12.55 0.87
C GLY A 156 9.83 -11.26 1.26
N SER A 157 10.76 -11.37 2.22
CA SER A 157 11.34 -10.22 2.95
C SER A 157 12.15 -9.25 2.09
N ASP A 158 12.79 -9.72 1.03
CA ASP A 158 13.76 -8.94 0.24
C ASP A 158 13.13 -8.14 -0.90
N HIS A 159 11.82 -8.28 -1.11
CA HIS A 159 11.13 -7.63 -2.20
C HIS A 159 10.97 -6.11 -1.95
N PRO A 160 11.13 -5.23 -2.97
CA PRO A 160 11.02 -3.78 -2.78
C PRO A 160 9.71 -3.33 -2.11
N ALA A 161 8.59 -4.00 -2.39
CA ALA A 161 7.30 -3.72 -1.73
C ALA A 161 7.35 -3.89 -0.20
N VAL A 162 8.14 -4.84 0.32
CA VAL A 162 8.31 -5.04 1.77
C VAL A 162 9.15 -3.92 2.37
N ILE A 163 10.23 -3.56 1.68
CA ILE A 163 11.13 -2.48 2.13
C ILE A 163 10.37 -1.14 2.15
N MET A 164 9.58 -0.86 1.12
CA MET A 164 8.76 0.35 1.04
C MET A 164 7.64 0.38 2.08
N SER A 165 7.00 -0.74 2.37
CA SER A 165 5.90 -0.80 3.35
C SER A 165 6.35 -0.75 4.81
N THR A 166 7.61 -1.10 5.09
CA THR A 166 8.17 -1.09 6.46
C THR A 166 8.97 0.16 6.78
N GLY A 167 9.49 0.86 5.76
CA GLY A 167 10.34 2.02 5.90
C GLY A 167 9.64 3.36 5.62
N ASP A 168 10.39 4.44 5.81
CA ASP A 168 9.98 5.80 5.46
C ASP A 168 10.41 6.09 4.02
N ILE A 169 9.48 6.32 3.09
CA ILE A 169 9.83 6.51 1.66
C ILE A 169 10.70 7.75 1.46
N TRP A 170 10.64 8.77 2.32
CA TRP A 170 11.49 9.96 2.19
C TRP A 170 12.92 9.69 2.62
N LYS A 171 13.13 8.72 3.50
CA LYS A 171 14.48 8.24 3.82
C LYS A 171 15.02 7.35 2.71
N GLN A 172 14.16 6.60 2.04
CA GLN A 172 14.55 5.70 0.94
C GLN A 172 14.77 6.47 -0.38
N TYR A 173 13.96 7.50 -0.63
CA TYR A 173 13.95 8.33 -1.84
C TYR A 173 13.95 9.81 -1.44
N PRO A 174 15.08 10.33 -0.90
CA PRO A 174 15.18 11.70 -0.43
C PRO A 174 14.95 12.74 -1.54
N GLU A 175 15.12 12.36 -2.81
CA GLU A 175 14.85 13.21 -3.98
C GLU A 175 13.41 13.72 -4.00
N LEU A 176 12.47 12.96 -3.43
CA LEU A 176 11.06 13.34 -3.40
C LEU A 176 10.80 14.58 -2.51
N LEU A 177 11.66 14.84 -1.51
CA LEU A 177 11.56 16.01 -0.64
C LEU A 177 11.85 17.33 -1.39
N SER A 178 12.56 17.25 -2.51
CA SER A 178 12.90 18.42 -3.32
C SER A 178 11.79 18.84 -4.30
N MET A 179 10.69 18.08 -4.36
CA MET A 179 9.65 18.29 -5.35
C MET A 179 8.63 19.34 -4.93
N GLN A 180 8.18 20.12 -5.91
CA GLN A 180 7.05 21.02 -5.71
C GLN A 180 5.76 20.20 -5.71
N GLY A 181 5.06 20.20 -4.58
CA GLY A 181 3.72 19.62 -4.47
C GLY A 181 2.68 20.44 -5.22
N GLY A 182 1.46 19.91 -5.31
CA GLY A 182 0.30 20.69 -5.75
C GLY A 182 -0.66 21.01 -4.60
N ASP A 183 -1.79 21.61 -4.97
CA ASP A 183 -2.87 22.04 -4.07
C ASP A 183 -4.07 21.08 -4.06
N GLY A 184 -4.02 19.99 -4.83
CA GLY A 184 -5.10 19.02 -4.98
C GLY A 184 -6.28 19.51 -5.82
N SER A 185 -6.15 20.65 -6.52
CA SER A 185 -7.23 21.24 -7.31
C SER A 185 -7.60 20.41 -8.56
N VAL A 186 -6.69 19.58 -9.05
CA VAL A 186 -6.89 18.75 -10.23
C VAL A 186 -7.15 17.31 -9.79
N LEU A 187 -8.26 16.74 -10.26
CA LEU A 187 -8.60 15.32 -10.08
C LEU A 187 -8.71 14.65 -11.45
N LYS A 188 -7.89 13.62 -11.67
CA LYS A 188 -7.87 12.80 -12.89
C LYS A 188 -8.36 11.40 -12.59
N ILE A 189 -9.56 11.07 -13.05
CA ILE A 189 -10.13 9.72 -12.89
C ILE A 189 -9.41 8.75 -13.85
N ILE A 190 -9.03 7.59 -13.32
CA ILE A 190 -8.52 6.47 -14.11
C ILE A 190 -9.72 5.61 -14.52
N SER A 191 -10.04 5.63 -15.82
CA SER A 191 -11.25 5.02 -16.37
C SER A 191 -11.26 3.50 -16.36
N ARG A 192 -10.08 2.86 -16.35
CA ARG A 192 -9.92 1.40 -16.30
C ARG A 192 -9.22 1.02 -15.00
N PHE A 193 -10.02 0.65 -14.01
CA PHE A 193 -9.54 0.24 -12.70
C PHE A 193 -10.56 -0.70 -12.05
N ASP A 194 -10.07 -1.66 -11.27
CA ASP A 194 -10.86 -2.74 -10.67
C ASP A 194 -11.67 -3.56 -11.69
N THR A 195 -11.14 -3.74 -12.90
CA THR A 195 -11.91 -4.35 -14.00
C THR A 195 -12.21 -5.83 -13.77
N ASP A 196 -11.36 -6.54 -13.03
CA ASP A 196 -11.59 -7.94 -12.59
C ASP A 196 -12.88 -8.10 -11.78
N SER A 197 -13.42 -7.03 -11.19
CA SER A 197 -14.66 -7.04 -10.42
C SER A 197 -15.92 -6.79 -11.27
N THR A 198 -15.76 -6.43 -12.56
CA THR A 198 -16.85 -6.03 -13.46
C THR A 198 -17.38 -7.17 -14.35
N SER A 199 -16.81 -8.37 -14.23
CA SER A 199 -17.11 -9.55 -15.04
C SER A 199 -18.40 -10.30 -14.63
N TYR A 200 -19.26 -9.71 -13.79
CA TYR A 200 -20.47 -10.36 -13.26
C TYR A 200 -21.77 -10.08 -14.03
N ILE A 201 -21.68 -9.56 -15.27
CA ILE A 201 -22.85 -9.38 -16.13
C ILE A 201 -22.58 -10.10 -17.45
N ALA A 202 -22.92 -11.39 -17.50
CA ALA A 202 -23.09 -12.16 -18.72
C ALA A 202 -24.37 -13.00 -18.57
#